data_AF-A0A376TS63-F1
#
_entry.id   AF-A0A376TS63-F1
#
_cell.length_a   1.000
_cell.length_b   1.000
_cell.length_c   1.000
_cell.angle_alpha   90.00
_cell.angle_beta   90.00
_cell.angle_gamma   90.00
#
_symmetry.space_group_name_H-M   'P 1'
#
loop_
_entity.id
_entity.type
_entity.pdbx_description
1 polymer ?
#
loop_
_entity_poly.entity_id
_entity_poly.type
_entity_poly.pdbx_seq_one_letter_code
_entity_poly.pdbx_strand_id
1 'polypeptide(L)' 'MGAEHVPCPVDDIVVDEDNKIVTTPAYMLAQNIAEAASGIDKLVSRVLVLAE' A
#
# COMPACT_ATOMS: atom_id res chain seq x y z
N MET A 1 16.89 -10.74 1.93
CA MET A 1 16.06 -9.54 2.13
C MET A 1 17.00 -8.34 2.03
N GLY A 2 16.78 -7.44 1.07
CA GLY A 2 17.65 -6.28 0.78
C GLY A 2 16.87 -5.00 0.52
N ALA A 3 15.62 -4.95 0.98
CA ALA A 3 14.75 -3.77 0.91
C ALA A 3 14.78 -3.03 2.26
N GLU A 4 14.44 -1.74 2.23
CA GLU A 4 14.19 -0.94 3.42
C GLU A 4 12.70 -1.06 3.80
N HIS A 5 12.41 -1.51 5.02
CA HIS A 5 11.04 -1.62 5.50
C HIS A 5 10.56 -0.29 6.09
N VAL A 6 9.46 0.23 5.57
CA VAL A 6 8.79 1.44 6.07
C VAL A 6 7.51 1.03 6.82
N PRO A 7 7.38 1.35 8.14
CA PRO A 7 6.14 1.11 8.87
C PRO A 7 4.96 1.84 8.24
N CYS A 8 3.84 1.13 8.06
CA CYS A 8 2.65 1.66 7.42
C CYS A 8 1.40 1.12 8.13
N PRO A 9 0.42 1.97 8.47
CA PRO A 9 -0.88 1.52 8.99
C PRO A 9 -1.73 0.87 7.89
N VAL A 10 -2.79 0.15 8.29
CA VAL A 10 -3.63 -0.65 7.37
C VAL A 10 -4.36 0.18 6.31
N ASP A 11 -4.66 1.43 6.63
CA ASP A 11 -5.42 2.37 5.81
C ASP A 11 -4.53 3.29 4.96
N ASP A 12 -3.23 2.97 4.85
CA ASP A 12 -2.26 3.75 4.08
C ASP A 12 -1.36 2.89 3.20
N ILE A 13 -0.51 3.56 2.42
CA ILE A 13 0.37 2.95 1.42
C ILE A 13 1.81 3.50 1.51
N VAL A 14 2.76 2.70 1.04
CA VAL A 14 4.15 3.13 0.81
C VAL A 14 4.43 3.03 -0.68
N VAL A 15 5.07 4.07 -1.22
CA VAL A 15 5.44 4.16 -2.63
C VAL A 15 6.96 4.29 -2.73
N ASP A 16 7.57 3.39 -3.48
CA ASP A 16 8.90 3.58 -4.05
C ASP A 16 8.70 4.22 -5.43
N GLU A 17 8.97 5.52 -5.54
CA GLU A 17 8.75 6.30 -6.76
C GLU A 17 9.75 5.95 -7.87
N ASP A 18 11.00 5.68 -7.50
CA ASP A 18 12.08 5.38 -8.45
C ASP A 18 11.84 4.04 -9.16
N ASN A 19 11.35 3.05 -8.40
CA ASN A 19 11.05 1.71 -8.91
C ASN A 19 9.57 1.52 -9.25
N LYS A 20 8.72 2.52 -9.02
CA LYS A 20 7.25 2.48 -9.19
C LYS A 20 6.59 1.29 -8.48
N ILE A 21 6.99 1.03 -7.24
CA ILE A 21 6.41 -0.05 -6.42
C ILE A 21 5.48 0.56 -5.37
N VAL A 22 4.23 0.10 -5.31
CA VAL A 22 3.25 0.52 -4.29
C VAL A 22 2.89 -0.66 -3.40
N THR A 23 2.90 -0.47 -2.08
CA THR A 23 2.60 -1.53 -1.09
C THR A 23 1.62 -1.05 -0.02
N THR A 24 0.83 -1.98 0.54
CA THR A 24 -0.09 -1.73 1.67
C THR A 24 -0.14 -2.98 2.57
N PRO A 25 -0.35 -2.86 3.90
CA PRO A 25 -0.31 -4.01 4.80
C PRO A 25 -1.47 -5.01 4.65
N ALA A 26 -2.67 -4.53 4.28
CA ALA A 26 -3.90 -5.33 4.22
C ALA A 26 -4.08 -6.23 5.47
N TYR A 27 -4.34 -7.53 5.30
CA TYR A 27 -4.57 -8.48 6.39
C TYR A 27 -3.35 -8.75 7.29
N MET A 28 -2.17 -8.18 7.00
CA MET A 28 -1.10 -8.18 8.00
C MET A 28 -1.50 -7.40 9.26
N LEU A 29 -2.40 -6.41 9.14
CA LEU A 29 -2.85 -5.55 10.26
C LEU A 29 -4.39 -5.43 10.37
N ALA A 30 -5.13 -5.58 9.27
CA ALA A 30 -6.59 -5.39 9.25
C ALA A 30 -7.33 -6.33 10.21
N GLN A 31 -8.27 -5.77 10.99
CA GLN A 31 -9.16 -6.53 11.87
C GLN A 31 -10.49 -6.89 11.18
N ASN A 32 -10.80 -6.25 10.05
CA ASN A 32 -11.98 -6.51 9.25
C ASN A 32 -11.76 -6.15 7.77
N ILE A 33 -12.72 -6.54 6.92
CA ILE A 33 -12.64 -6.34 5.48
C ILE A 33 -12.65 -4.87 5.05
N ALA A 34 -13.33 -3.99 5.81
CA ALA A 34 -13.44 -2.57 5.47
C ALA A 34 -12.10 -1.85 5.68
N GLU A 35 -11.37 -2.19 6.74
CA GLU A 35 -10.01 -1.69 6.97
C GLU A 35 -9.07 -2.12 5.85
N ALA A 36 -9.09 -3.40 5.46
CA ALA A 36 -8.26 -3.88 4.35
C ALA A 36 -8.61 -3.17 3.02
N ALA A 37 -9.90 -2.96 2.74
CA ALA A 37 -10.35 -2.26 1.55
C ALA A 37 -9.81 -0.82 1.48
N SER A 38 -9.79 -0.10 2.61
CA SER A 38 -9.33 1.29 2.64
C SER A 38 -7.88 1.49 2.16
N GLY A 39 -6.95 0.63 2.60
CA GLY A 39 -5.55 0.67 2.13
C GLY A 39 -5.41 0.20 0.68
N ILE A 40 -6.15 -0.83 0.27
CA ILE A 40 -6.11 -1.37 -1.09
C ILE A 40 -6.65 -0.36 -2.12
N ASP A 41 -7.76 0.31 -1.83
CA ASP A 41 -8.35 1.31 -2.73
C ASP A 41 -7.38 2.48 -2.97
N LYS A 42 -6.69 2.93 -1.91
CA LYS A 42 -5.64 3.95 -2.00
C LYS A 42 -4.45 3.46 -2.83
N LEU A 43 -4.03 2.21 -2.64
CA LEU A 43 -2.95 1.58 -3.41
C LEU A 43 -3.27 1.55 -4.90
N VAL A 44 -4.45 1.06 -5.27
CA VAL A 44 -4.89 0.96 -6.67
C VAL A 44 -4.97 2.34 -7.30
N SER A 45 -5.53 3.33 -6.57
CA SER A 45 -5.58 4.72 -7.04
C SER A 45 -4.19 5.26 -7.36
N ARG A 46 -3.19 4.97 -6.51
CA ARG A 46 -1.80 5.40 -6.75
C ARG A 46 -1.17 4.68 -7.95
N VAL A 47 -1.43 3.39 -8.12
CA VAL A 47 -0.95 2.62 -9.28
C VAL A 47 -1.48 3.21 -10.58
N LEU A 48 -2.75 3.59 -10.63
CA LEU A 48 -3.34 4.23 -11.81
C LEU A 48 -2.63 5.55 -12.15
N VAL A 49 -2.33 6.39 -11.16
CA VAL A 49 -1.58 7.64 -11.37
C VAL A 49 -0.16 7.39 -11.90
N LEU A 50 0.50 6.29 -11.51
CA LEU A 50 1.84 5.93 -11.98
C LEU A 50 1.87 5.29 -13.38
N ALA A 51 0.70 4.86 -13.86
CA ALA A 51 0.50 4.22 -15.16
C ALA A 51 0.12 5.22 -16.27
N GLU A 52 -0.29 6.44 -15.90
CA GLU A 52 -0.37 7.61 -16.80
C GLU A 52 1.03 8.16 -17.10
#